data_AF-A0A7C8I9T2-F1
#
_entry.id   AF-A0A7C8I9T2-F1
#
_cell.length_a   1.000
_cell.length_b   1.000
_cell.length_c   1.000
_cell.angle_alpha   90.00
_cell.angle_beta   90.00
_cell.angle_gamma   90.00
#
_symmetry.space_group_name_H-M   'P 1'
#
loop_
_entity.id
_entity.type
_entity.pdbx_description
1 polymer ?
#
loop_
_entity_poly.entity_id
_entity_poly.type
_entity_poly.pdbx_seq_one_letter_code
_entity_poly.pdbx_strand_id
1 'polypeptide(L)'
;TSWDIVLNGGGSIDKISQVIEDDYQVIDIDLFDTSKETISDLKASKKVICYFSAGSQEGWRSDSDEFKNGDVGNALDGWPDEKWVDVKSDNVRNIMKKRIKMAAENGCTAIDPDNVDGFVSQDGFGYDKSAYVDYLRFLAQEAQTNNLAIGLKNAVDLIPEVVNFMQFAINEQCHEFRECDQYKPFTAANKAVFNIEY
;
A
#
# COMPACT_ATOMS: atom_id res chain seq x y z
N THR A 1 13.60 12.36 5.50
CA THR A 1 13.94 10.97 5.16
C THR A 1 13.95 10.86 3.66
N SER A 2 15.09 10.57 3.03
CA SER A 2 15.14 10.26 1.59
C SER A 2 14.60 8.86 1.35
N TRP A 3 14.00 8.64 0.19
CA TRP A 3 13.36 7.40 -0.17
C TRP A 3 13.44 7.12 -1.66
N ASP A 4 13.16 5.89 -2.04
CA ASP A 4 12.95 5.44 -3.42
C ASP A 4 11.84 4.37 -3.44
N ILE A 5 11.30 4.07 -4.62
CA ILE A 5 10.26 3.07 -4.83
C ILE A 5 10.54 2.25 -6.10
N VAL A 6 10.44 0.92 -5.98
CA VAL A 6 10.63 -0.01 -7.08
C VAL A 6 9.56 -1.10 -7.02
N LEU A 7 8.45 -0.85 -7.71
CA LEU A 7 7.39 -1.85 -7.91
C LEU A 7 7.64 -2.56 -9.24
N ASN A 8 7.80 -3.87 -9.20
CA ASN A 8 8.02 -4.66 -10.40
C ASN A 8 6.68 -5.16 -10.94
N GLY A 9 6.36 -4.82 -12.19
CA GLY A 9 5.36 -5.52 -12.99
C GLY A 9 5.97 -6.78 -13.63
N GLY A 10 6.61 -7.66 -12.84
CA GLY A 10 7.24 -8.89 -13.34
C GLY A 10 8.49 -8.71 -14.22
N GLY A 11 9.18 -7.56 -14.14
CA GLY A 11 10.28 -7.20 -15.04
C GLY A 11 11.57 -6.73 -14.36
N SER A 12 12.42 -7.71 -14.02
CA SER A 12 13.84 -7.59 -13.62
C SER A 12 14.14 -7.11 -12.19
N ILE A 13 14.62 -8.08 -11.40
CA ILE A 13 15.32 -7.95 -10.11
C ILE A 13 16.69 -7.26 -10.26
N ASP A 14 17.16 -7.00 -11.49
CA ASP A 14 18.51 -6.48 -11.76
C ASP A 14 18.72 -5.04 -11.25
N LYS A 15 17.65 -4.33 -10.86
CA LYS A 15 17.73 -3.01 -10.20
C LYS A 15 17.87 -3.07 -8.68
N ILE A 16 17.44 -4.15 -8.03
CA ILE A 16 17.46 -4.23 -6.56
C ILE A 16 18.88 -4.29 -6.00
N SER A 17 19.82 -4.90 -6.71
CA SER A 17 21.23 -4.90 -6.31
C SER A 17 21.87 -3.51 -6.38
N GLN A 18 21.44 -2.68 -7.33
CA GLN A 18 21.86 -1.26 -7.42
C GLN A 18 21.23 -0.43 -6.28
N VAL A 19 19.95 -0.66 -6.00
CA VAL A 19 19.19 -0.05 -4.89
C VAL A 19 19.90 -0.20 -3.54
N ILE A 20 20.57 -1.33 -3.27
CA ILE A 20 21.33 -1.55 -2.02
C ILE A 20 22.43 -0.50 -1.82
N GLU A 21 23.13 -0.11 -2.90
CA GLU A 21 24.28 0.80 -2.84
C GLU A 21 23.88 2.29 -2.83
N ASP A 22 22.66 2.62 -3.24
CA ASP A 22 22.18 4.00 -3.35
C ASP A 22 21.96 4.68 -1.98
N ASP A 23 22.21 6.00 -1.93
CA ASP A 23 22.16 6.81 -0.70
C ASP A 23 20.73 7.32 -0.39
N TYR A 24 19.87 6.39 0.06
CA TYR A 24 18.58 6.71 0.67
C TYR A 24 18.25 5.81 1.85
N GLN A 25 17.39 6.34 2.73
CA GLN A 25 17.08 5.74 4.03
C GLN A 25 15.89 4.77 3.99
N VAL A 26 15.00 4.93 3.02
CA VAL A 26 13.76 4.16 2.88
C VAL A 26 13.66 3.63 1.45
N ILE A 27 13.19 2.40 1.30
CA ILE A 27 12.85 1.82 0.00
C ILE A 27 11.46 1.21 0.09
N ASP A 28 10.63 1.46 -0.90
CA ASP A 28 9.36 0.77 -1.08
C ASP A 28 9.45 -0.23 -2.24
N ILE A 29 9.07 -1.47 -1.99
CA ILE A 29 9.22 -2.60 -2.92
C ILE A 29 8.00 -3.50 -2.89
N ASP A 30 7.79 -4.21 -3.99
CA ASP A 30 6.72 -5.19 -4.09
C ASP A 30 6.89 -6.36 -3.11
N LEU A 31 5.83 -6.64 -2.32
CA LEU A 31 5.81 -7.71 -1.32
C LEU A 31 5.95 -9.12 -1.93
N PHE A 32 5.33 -9.37 -3.08
CA PHE A 32 5.26 -10.71 -3.68
C PHE A 32 6.47 -11.00 -4.56
N ASP A 33 6.99 -9.96 -5.24
CA ASP A 33 8.06 -10.11 -6.22
C ASP A 33 9.46 -9.95 -5.60
N THR A 34 9.55 -9.63 -4.31
CA THR A 34 10.82 -9.51 -3.59
C THR A 34 11.03 -10.64 -2.58
N SER A 35 12.15 -11.35 -2.71
CA SER A 35 12.46 -12.44 -1.78
C SER A 35 12.78 -11.95 -0.37
N LYS A 36 12.57 -12.81 0.62
CA LYS A 36 12.91 -12.53 2.03
C LYS A 36 14.42 -12.26 2.21
N GLU A 37 15.27 -12.94 1.47
CA GLU A 37 16.72 -12.73 1.49
C GLU A 37 17.07 -11.31 1.02
N THR A 38 16.45 -10.87 -0.07
CA THR A 38 16.61 -9.52 -0.61
C THR A 38 16.14 -8.45 0.40
N ILE A 39 14.98 -8.65 1.02
CA ILE A 39 14.47 -7.75 2.07
C ILE A 39 15.44 -7.69 3.25
N SER A 40 16.02 -8.83 3.64
CA SER A 40 17.03 -8.90 4.70
C SER A 40 18.29 -8.10 4.34
N ASP A 41 18.77 -8.19 3.11
CA ASP A 41 19.95 -7.44 2.64
C ASP A 41 19.68 -5.93 2.64
N LEU A 42 18.52 -5.49 2.13
CA LEU A 42 18.11 -4.08 2.16
C LEU A 42 18.02 -3.56 3.61
N LYS A 43 17.53 -4.38 4.54
CA LYS A 43 17.41 -4.00 5.95
C LYS A 43 18.72 -3.84 6.70
N ALA A 44 19.85 -4.25 6.13
CA ALA A 44 21.15 -3.98 6.71
C ALA A 44 21.45 -2.47 6.78
N SER A 45 20.88 -1.68 5.87
CA SER A 45 21.12 -0.23 5.78
C SER A 45 19.87 0.63 5.62
N LYS A 46 18.70 0.06 5.29
CA LYS A 46 17.47 0.79 4.94
C LYS A 46 16.26 0.37 5.78
N LYS A 47 15.25 1.24 5.82
CA LYS A 47 13.89 0.87 6.20
C LYS A 47 13.16 0.39 4.95
N VAL A 48 12.55 -0.77 5.03
CA VAL A 48 11.86 -1.39 3.89
C VAL A 48 10.36 -1.29 4.06
N ILE A 49 9.69 -0.58 3.15
CA ILE A 49 8.24 -0.58 2.98
C ILE A 49 7.92 -1.70 1.97
N CYS A 50 6.87 -2.45 2.23
CA CYS A 50 6.41 -3.51 1.33
C CYS A 50 5.03 -3.15 0.78
N TYR A 51 4.99 -2.87 -0.51
CA TYR A 51 3.80 -2.63 -1.31
C TYR A 51 2.97 -3.89 -1.51
N PHE A 52 1.66 -3.75 -1.42
CA PHE A 52 0.69 -4.66 -2.03
C PHE A 52 -0.62 -3.90 -2.25
N SER A 53 -1.40 -4.26 -3.27
CA SER A 53 -2.74 -3.71 -3.36
C SER A 53 -3.65 -4.29 -2.28
N ALA A 54 -4.28 -3.42 -1.49
CA ALA A 54 -5.26 -3.81 -0.48
C ALA A 54 -6.70 -3.66 -0.97
N GLY A 55 -6.96 -2.66 -1.82
CA GLY A 55 -8.30 -2.44 -2.38
C GLY A 55 -8.52 -2.97 -3.79
N SER A 56 -7.59 -3.74 -4.34
CA SER A 56 -7.80 -4.48 -5.58
C SER A 56 -7.28 -5.93 -5.52
N GLN A 57 -7.82 -6.77 -6.40
CA GLN A 57 -7.40 -8.12 -6.72
C GLN A 57 -6.63 -8.08 -8.03
N GLU A 58 -5.32 -8.30 -7.94
CA GLU A 58 -4.39 -8.40 -9.05
C GLU A 58 -4.39 -9.86 -9.57
N GLY A 59 -4.82 -10.09 -10.82
CA GLY A 59 -4.99 -11.44 -11.38
C GLY A 59 -3.73 -12.31 -11.41
N TRP A 60 -2.55 -11.70 -11.39
CA TRP A 60 -1.25 -12.37 -11.47
C TRP A 60 -0.67 -12.75 -10.11
N ARG A 61 -1.24 -12.30 -8.99
CA ARG A 61 -0.74 -12.66 -7.66
C ARG A 61 -1.02 -14.13 -7.35
N SER A 62 -0.12 -14.75 -6.60
CA SER A 62 -0.22 -16.16 -6.25
C SER A 62 -1.41 -16.52 -5.36
N ASP A 63 -2.04 -15.53 -4.71
CA ASP A 63 -3.21 -15.67 -3.84
C ASP A 63 -4.51 -15.15 -4.52
N SER A 64 -4.47 -14.86 -5.82
CA SER A 64 -5.62 -14.30 -6.54
C SER A 64 -6.83 -15.23 -6.59
N ASP A 65 -6.63 -16.55 -6.47
CA ASP A 65 -7.67 -17.57 -6.42
C ASP A 65 -8.36 -17.69 -5.03
N GLU A 66 -7.84 -17.01 -4.00
CA GLU A 66 -8.48 -16.96 -2.69
C GLU A 66 -9.68 -16.01 -2.64
N PHE A 67 -9.78 -15.07 -3.58
CA PHE A 67 -10.91 -14.15 -3.72
C PHE A 67 -12.13 -14.89 -4.27
N LYS A 68 -13.27 -14.73 -3.61
CA LYS A 68 -14.51 -15.46 -3.92
C LYS A 68 -15.47 -14.60 -4.75
N ASN A 69 -16.50 -15.26 -5.28
CA ASN A 69 -17.64 -14.56 -5.86
C ASN A 69 -18.24 -13.56 -4.85
N GLY A 70 -18.36 -12.30 -5.27
CA GLY A 70 -18.82 -11.20 -4.41
C GLY A 70 -17.70 -10.40 -3.76
N ASP A 71 -16.47 -10.90 -3.72
CA ASP A 71 -15.33 -10.14 -3.20
C ASP A 71 -14.75 -9.16 -4.22
N VAL A 72 -15.06 -9.34 -5.52
CA VAL A 72 -14.44 -8.61 -6.63
C VAL A 72 -15.50 -7.81 -7.38
N GLY A 73 -15.22 -6.53 -7.57
CA GLY A 73 -16.07 -5.54 -8.21
C GLY A 73 -15.59 -5.15 -9.61
N ASN A 74 -15.61 -3.84 -9.90
CA ASN A 74 -15.25 -3.31 -11.20
C ASN A 74 -13.75 -3.48 -11.50
N ALA A 75 -13.39 -3.54 -12.79
CA ALA A 75 -11.99 -3.39 -13.20
C ALA A 75 -11.47 -1.99 -12.86
N LEU A 76 -10.20 -1.89 -12.50
CA LEU A 76 -9.52 -0.61 -12.33
C LEU A 76 -9.29 0.03 -13.70
N ASP A 77 -9.40 1.35 -13.78
CA ASP A 77 -9.17 2.08 -15.02
C ASP A 77 -7.70 1.95 -15.45
N GLY A 78 -7.46 1.61 -16.71
CA GLY A 78 -6.12 1.30 -17.24
C GLY A 78 -5.57 -0.10 -16.91
N TRP A 79 -6.17 -0.85 -15.99
CA TRP A 79 -5.68 -2.15 -15.51
C TRP A 79 -6.77 -3.24 -15.57
N PRO A 80 -7.02 -3.85 -16.75
CA PRO A 80 -8.18 -4.75 -16.93
C PRO A 80 -8.08 -6.07 -16.13
N ASP A 81 -6.87 -6.51 -15.79
CA ASP A 81 -6.60 -7.71 -14.99
C ASP A 81 -6.55 -7.41 -13.48
N GLU A 82 -6.84 -6.17 -13.10
CA GLU A 82 -6.91 -5.71 -11.73
C GLU A 82 -8.32 -5.20 -11.43
N LYS A 83 -8.91 -5.65 -10.33
CA LYS A 83 -10.31 -5.37 -10.01
C LYS A 83 -10.47 -4.94 -8.57
N TRP A 84 -11.31 -3.96 -8.33
CA TRP A 84 -11.62 -3.50 -6.97
C TRP A 84 -12.15 -4.64 -6.11
N VAL A 85 -11.91 -4.58 -4.80
CA VAL A 85 -12.41 -5.60 -3.86
C VAL A 85 -13.42 -5.03 -2.87
N ASP A 86 -14.30 -5.89 -2.37
CA ASP A 86 -15.24 -5.55 -1.31
C ASP A 86 -14.49 -5.36 0.02
N VAL A 87 -14.20 -4.11 0.38
CA VAL A 87 -13.51 -3.75 1.63
C VAL A 87 -14.29 -4.11 2.92
N LYS A 88 -15.57 -4.49 2.80
CA LYS A 88 -16.39 -5.00 3.91
C LYS A 88 -16.40 -6.53 3.96
N SER A 89 -15.91 -7.23 2.94
CA SER A 89 -15.86 -8.69 2.94
C SER A 89 -14.87 -9.21 3.99
N ASP A 90 -15.37 -10.13 4.83
CA ASP A 90 -14.52 -10.88 5.77
C ASP A 90 -13.47 -11.71 5.03
N ASN A 91 -13.75 -12.20 3.81
CA ASN A 91 -12.78 -12.95 3.04
C ASN A 91 -11.63 -12.06 2.56
N VAL A 92 -11.95 -10.88 2.00
CA VAL A 92 -10.96 -9.87 1.61
C VAL A 92 -10.11 -9.44 2.79
N ARG A 93 -10.73 -9.18 3.95
CA ARG A 93 -9.99 -8.85 5.18
C ARG A 93 -9.06 -9.99 5.60
N ASN A 94 -9.50 -11.25 5.54
CA ASN A 94 -8.63 -12.39 5.84
C ASN A 94 -7.45 -12.54 4.87
N ILE A 95 -7.65 -12.26 3.58
CA ILE A 95 -6.55 -12.22 2.59
C ILE A 95 -5.54 -11.14 2.98
N MET A 96 -6.00 -9.93 3.32
CA MET A 96 -5.09 -8.87 3.75
C MET A 96 -4.36 -9.17 5.06
N LYS A 97 -5.00 -9.87 6.01
CA LYS A 97 -4.29 -10.37 7.20
C LYS A 97 -3.12 -11.27 6.83
N LYS A 98 -3.30 -12.17 5.84
CA LYS A 98 -2.23 -13.04 5.34
C LYS A 98 -1.12 -12.23 4.67
N ARG A 99 -1.46 -11.25 3.83
CA ARG A 99 -0.47 -10.36 3.18
C ARG A 99 0.34 -9.53 4.19
N ILE A 100 -0.33 -8.93 5.18
CA ILE A 100 0.33 -8.17 6.26
C ILE A 100 1.25 -9.08 7.08
N LYS A 101 0.78 -10.29 7.42
CA LYS A 101 1.60 -11.28 8.12
C LYS A 101 2.82 -11.69 7.28
N MET A 102 2.64 -11.91 5.97
CA MET A 102 3.72 -12.20 5.04
C MET A 102 4.76 -11.08 5.02
N ALA A 103 4.33 -9.80 4.99
CA ALA A 103 5.24 -8.66 5.07
C ALA A 103 6.09 -8.68 6.35
N ALA A 104 5.47 -8.98 7.51
CA ALA A 104 6.21 -9.10 8.76
C ALA A 104 7.18 -10.31 8.75
N GLU A 105 6.75 -11.46 8.25
CA GLU A 105 7.57 -12.68 8.17
C GLU A 105 8.74 -12.53 7.19
N ASN A 106 8.58 -11.76 6.11
CA ASN A 106 9.62 -11.39 5.16
C ASN A 106 10.55 -10.30 5.72
N GLY A 107 10.14 -9.64 6.80
CA GLY A 107 10.98 -8.73 7.57
C GLY A 107 10.73 -7.26 7.29
N CYS A 108 9.70 -6.88 6.53
CA CYS A 108 9.37 -5.48 6.22
C CYS A 108 9.32 -4.59 7.48
N THR A 109 9.63 -3.30 7.30
CA THR A 109 9.52 -2.27 8.36
C THR A 109 8.12 -1.66 8.39
N ALA A 110 7.50 -1.55 7.21
CA ALA A 110 6.17 -0.99 7.03
C ALA A 110 5.49 -1.62 5.82
N ILE A 111 4.21 -1.29 5.62
CA ILE A 111 3.43 -1.66 4.44
C ILE A 111 2.89 -0.43 3.72
N ASP A 112 2.80 -0.53 2.40
CA ASP A 112 2.09 0.41 1.50
C ASP A 112 0.87 -0.29 0.89
N PRO A 113 -0.30 -0.24 1.55
CA PRO A 113 -1.52 -0.83 1.01
C PRO A 113 -2.18 0.09 -0.03
N ASP A 114 -2.11 -0.29 -1.30
CA ASP A 114 -2.63 0.51 -2.42
C ASP A 114 -4.15 0.33 -2.65
N ASN A 115 -4.70 1.19 -3.49
CA ASN A 115 -6.09 1.21 -3.96
C ASN A 115 -7.09 1.37 -2.81
N VAL A 116 -6.77 2.22 -1.84
CA VAL A 116 -7.64 2.48 -0.66
C VAL A 116 -8.56 3.69 -0.85
N ASP A 117 -8.88 4.01 -2.11
CA ASP A 117 -9.62 5.20 -2.56
C ASP A 117 -10.77 4.89 -3.54
N GLY A 118 -11.22 3.64 -3.62
CA GLY A 118 -12.33 3.23 -4.48
C GLY A 118 -13.74 3.68 -4.05
N PHE A 119 -13.85 4.45 -2.96
CA PHE A 119 -15.13 4.99 -2.47
C PHE A 119 -15.83 5.83 -3.54
N VAL A 120 -17.14 5.99 -3.39
CA VAL A 120 -17.98 6.74 -4.34
C VAL A 120 -17.99 6.04 -5.72
N SER A 121 -18.25 4.74 -5.68
CA SER A 121 -18.66 3.87 -6.81
C SER A 121 -17.58 3.37 -7.76
N GLN A 122 -16.30 3.74 -7.60
CA GLN A 122 -15.23 3.17 -8.43
C GLN A 122 -15.15 1.64 -8.22
N ASP A 123 -15.32 1.23 -6.96
CA ASP A 123 -15.29 -0.16 -6.51
C ASP A 123 -16.36 -1.08 -7.11
N GLY A 124 -17.50 -0.52 -7.55
CA GLY A 124 -18.68 -1.29 -7.97
C GLY A 124 -19.59 -1.75 -6.82
N PHE A 125 -19.27 -1.39 -5.57
CA PHE A 125 -20.06 -1.67 -4.38
C PHE A 125 -20.80 -0.43 -3.86
N GLY A 126 -20.37 0.77 -4.27
CA GLY A 126 -21.06 2.03 -3.95
C GLY A 126 -20.84 2.45 -2.50
N TYR A 127 -19.72 2.05 -1.89
CA TYR A 127 -19.41 2.43 -0.53
C TYR A 127 -19.00 3.89 -0.41
N ASP A 128 -19.33 4.49 0.73
CA ASP A 128 -18.88 5.83 1.10
C ASP A 128 -17.49 5.79 1.77
N LYS A 129 -16.97 6.99 2.08
CA LYS A 129 -15.69 7.17 2.76
C LYS A 129 -15.60 6.42 4.09
N SER A 130 -16.70 6.26 4.81
CA SER A 130 -16.69 5.65 6.14
C SER A 130 -16.32 4.16 6.09
N ALA A 131 -16.69 3.46 5.01
CA ALA A 131 -16.29 2.07 4.78
C ALA A 131 -14.77 1.94 4.60
N TYR A 132 -14.16 2.88 3.89
CA TYR A 132 -12.71 2.90 3.65
C TYR A 132 -11.93 3.35 4.89
N VAL A 133 -12.47 4.30 5.67
CA VAL A 133 -11.90 4.66 6.99
C VAL A 133 -11.92 3.47 7.94
N ASP A 134 -13.01 2.68 7.96
CA ASP A 134 -13.07 1.43 8.74
C ASP A 134 -12.06 0.39 8.25
N TYR A 135 -11.96 0.21 6.93
CA TYR A 135 -11.01 -0.72 6.32
C TYR A 135 -9.56 -0.34 6.63
N LEU A 136 -9.19 0.93 6.47
CA LEU A 136 -7.87 1.47 6.82
C LEU A 136 -7.56 1.31 8.31
N ARG A 137 -8.56 1.47 9.19
CA ARG A 137 -8.39 1.22 10.63
C ARG A 137 -8.10 -0.26 10.90
N PHE A 138 -8.80 -1.16 10.22
CA PHE A 138 -8.53 -2.59 10.29
C PHE A 138 -7.11 -2.92 9.81
N LEU A 139 -6.68 -2.42 8.64
CA LEU A 139 -5.33 -2.65 8.13
C LEU A 139 -4.26 -2.12 9.10
N ALA A 140 -4.47 -0.93 9.68
CA ALA A 140 -3.56 -0.35 10.65
C ALA A 140 -3.45 -1.18 11.94
N GLN A 141 -4.56 -1.74 12.44
CA GLN A 141 -4.57 -2.61 13.61
C GLN A 141 -3.84 -3.95 13.34
N GLU A 142 -4.02 -4.53 12.16
CA GLU A 142 -3.31 -5.74 11.76
C GLU A 142 -1.81 -5.48 11.56
N ALA A 143 -1.43 -4.36 10.94
CA ALA A 143 -0.05 -3.93 10.81
C ALA A 143 0.61 -3.77 12.19
N GLN A 144 -0.04 -3.04 13.10
CA GLN A 144 0.42 -2.85 14.48
C GLN A 144 0.61 -4.19 15.20
N THR A 145 -0.34 -5.12 15.08
CA THR A 145 -0.26 -6.45 15.68
C THR A 145 0.95 -7.24 15.19
N ASN A 146 1.39 -6.99 13.96
CA ASN A 146 2.56 -7.61 13.35
C ASN A 146 3.85 -6.76 13.48
N ASN A 147 3.84 -5.69 14.30
CA ASN A 147 4.95 -4.74 14.48
C ASN A 147 5.38 -4.00 13.20
N LEU A 148 4.43 -3.74 12.31
CA LEU A 148 4.62 -2.98 11.07
C LEU A 148 4.03 -1.58 11.23
N ALA A 149 4.70 -0.58 10.63
CA ALA A 149 4.06 0.70 10.34
C ALA A 149 3.19 0.61 9.06
N ILE A 150 2.24 1.52 8.89
CA ILE A 150 1.36 1.58 7.71
C ILE A 150 1.34 3.00 7.11
N GLY A 151 1.37 3.05 5.77
CA GLY A 151 1.18 4.26 4.98
C GLY A 151 -0.26 4.46 4.52
N LEU A 152 -0.64 5.71 4.27
CA LEU A 152 -1.81 6.03 3.44
C LEU A 152 -1.36 6.28 2.01
N LYS A 153 -1.75 5.41 1.07
CA LYS A 153 -1.53 5.61 -0.37
C LYS A 153 -2.68 6.43 -0.95
N ASN A 154 -2.36 7.58 -1.54
CA ASN A 154 -3.34 8.51 -2.11
C ASN A 154 -4.49 8.81 -1.14
N ALA A 155 -5.74 8.47 -1.50
CA ALA A 155 -6.93 8.60 -0.66
C ALA A 155 -7.02 9.93 0.11
N VAL A 156 -6.67 11.03 -0.58
CA VAL A 156 -6.42 12.36 0.01
C VAL A 156 -7.60 12.86 0.83
N ASP A 157 -8.79 12.56 0.33
CA ASP A 157 -10.09 12.86 0.91
C ASP A 157 -10.35 12.20 2.29
N LEU A 158 -9.57 11.20 2.67
CA LEU A 158 -9.67 10.48 3.96
C LEU A 158 -8.67 11.00 5.01
N ILE A 159 -7.70 11.81 4.61
CA ILE A 159 -6.60 12.28 5.50
C ILE A 159 -7.11 12.78 6.86
N PRO A 160 -8.14 13.65 6.96
CA PRO A 160 -8.61 14.16 8.25
C PRO A 160 -9.08 13.06 9.22
N GLU A 161 -9.55 11.93 8.70
CA GLU A 161 -10.12 10.83 9.48
C GLU A 161 -9.08 9.76 9.85
N VAL A 162 -8.01 9.64 9.06
CA VAL A 162 -7.05 8.52 9.18
C VAL A 162 -5.66 8.91 9.67
N VAL A 163 -5.31 10.20 9.59
CA VAL A 163 -3.95 10.68 9.94
C VAL A 163 -3.48 10.25 11.32
N ASN A 164 -4.39 10.06 12.30
CA ASN A 164 -4.03 9.68 13.66
C ASN A 164 -3.49 8.25 13.80
N PHE A 165 -3.87 7.32 12.91
CA PHE A 165 -3.43 5.93 12.98
C PHE A 165 -2.50 5.50 11.84
N MET A 166 -2.21 6.39 10.88
CA MET A 166 -1.18 6.18 9.85
C MET A 166 0.20 6.69 10.31
N GLN A 167 1.29 6.10 9.82
CA GLN A 167 2.66 6.52 10.18
C GLN A 167 3.30 7.44 9.14
N PHE A 168 2.86 7.36 7.88
CA PHE A 168 3.29 8.21 6.77
C PHE A 168 2.20 8.23 5.69
N ALA A 169 2.40 9.03 4.65
CA ALA A 169 1.61 8.99 3.43
C ALA A 169 2.52 8.71 2.23
N ILE A 170 1.99 8.01 1.24
CA ILE A 170 2.54 7.92 -0.11
C ILE A 170 1.55 8.60 -1.05
N ASN A 171 2.05 9.52 -1.87
CA ASN A 171 1.26 10.27 -2.83
C ASN A 171 1.84 10.12 -4.23
N GLU A 172 0.96 10.01 -5.20
CA GLU A 172 1.27 10.18 -6.61
C GLU A 172 0.68 11.51 -7.10
N GLN A 173 1.51 12.31 -7.76
CA GLN A 173 1.09 13.44 -8.59
C GLN A 173 0.37 14.60 -7.88
N CYS A 174 0.64 14.84 -6.58
CA CYS A 174 0.00 15.97 -5.91
C CYS A 174 0.33 17.32 -6.55
N HIS A 175 1.48 17.44 -7.23
CA HIS A 175 1.86 18.66 -7.92
C HIS A 175 1.01 18.88 -9.18
N GLU A 176 0.82 17.83 -9.98
CA GLU A 176 -0.05 17.84 -11.18
C GLU A 176 -1.50 18.17 -10.81
N PHE A 177 -2.05 17.49 -9.80
CA PHE A 177 -3.44 17.65 -9.38
C PHE A 177 -3.68 18.80 -8.38
N ARG A 178 -2.62 19.55 -8.00
CA ARG A 178 -2.68 20.69 -7.07
C ARG A 178 -3.28 20.34 -5.71
N GLU A 179 -2.92 19.18 -5.18
CA GLU A 179 -3.45 18.62 -3.93
C GLU A 179 -2.39 18.45 -2.82
N CYS A 180 -1.13 18.85 -3.04
CA CYS A 180 -0.07 18.68 -2.04
C CYS A 180 -0.39 19.32 -0.68
N ASP A 181 -1.14 20.43 -0.69
CA ASP A 181 -1.56 21.12 0.52
C ASP A 181 -2.46 20.28 1.43
N GLN A 182 -3.18 19.30 0.86
CA GLN A 182 -4.05 18.40 1.61
C GLN A 182 -3.26 17.40 2.48
N TYR A 183 -1.96 17.19 2.20
CA TYR A 183 -1.07 16.35 2.99
C TYR A 183 -0.41 17.07 4.19
N LYS A 184 -0.66 18.38 4.37
CA LYS A 184 -0.18 19.14 5.55
C LYS A 184 -0.51 18.50 6.91
N PRO A 185 -1.65 17.82 7.12
CA PRO A 185 -1.91 17.13 8.39
C PRO A 185 -0.84 16.08 8.75
N PHE A 186 -0.25 15.39 7.77
CA PHE A 186 0.85 14.45 8.03
C PHE A 186 2.11 15.19 8.50
N THR A 187 2.54 16.22 7.78
CA THR A 187 3.76 16.96 8.13
C THR A 187 3.60 17.75 9.43
N ALA A 188 2.41 18.29 9.71
CA ALA A 188 2.07 18.92 11.00
C ALA A 188 2.12 17.92 12.17
N ALA A 189 1.83 16.64 11.92
CA ALA A 189 1.98 15.55 12.87
C ALA A 189 3.41 14.94 12.89
N ASN A 190 4.37 15.59 12.24
CA ASN A 190 5.76 15.11 12.08
C ASN A 190 5.87 13.73 11.41
N LYS A 191 4.98 13.46 10.44
CA LYS A 191 4.94 12.23 9.63
C LYS A 191 5.43 12.53 8.22
N ALA A 192 6.14 11.58 7.63
CA ALA A 192 6.65 11.71 6.27
C ALA A 192 5.51 11.68 5.25
N VAL A 193 5.69 12.42 4.16
CA VAL A 193 4.91 12.33 2.93
C VAL A 193 5.90 11.98 1.83
N PHE A 194 5.79 10.76 1.31
CA PHE A 194 6.60 10.23 0.23
C PHE A 194 5.87 10.51 -1.09
N ASN A 195 6.38 11.45 -1.90
CA ASN A 195 5.73 11.91 -3.12
C ASN A 195 6.44 11.35 -4.35
N ILE A 196 5.65 10.87 -5.31
CA ILE A 196 6.03 10.36 -6.62
C ILE A 196 5.42 11.29 -7.68
N GLU A 197 6.20 11.65 -8.70
CA GLU A 197 5.74 12.41 -9.87
C GLU A 197 6.21 11.65 -11.13
N TYR A 198 5.38 11.64 -12.20
CA TYR A 198 5.62 10.88 -13.44
C TYR A 198 5.78 11.78 -14.66
#